data_AF-A0A819NWL2-F1
#
_entry.id   AF-A0A819NWL2-F1
#
_cell.length_a   1.000
_cell.length_b   1.000
_cell.length_c   1.000
_cell.angle_alpha   90.00
_cell.angle_beta   90.00
_cell.angle_gamma   90.00
#
_symmetry.space_group_name_H-M   'P 1'
#
loop_
_entity.id
_entity.type
_entity.pdbx_description
1 polymer ?
#
loop_
_entity_poly.entity_id
_entity_poly.type
_entity_poly.pdbx_seq_one_letter_code
_entity_poly.pdbx_strand_id
1 'polypeptide(L)'
;MSSEPQQIPAKVLDDLCSRFIINIPAEQRDDLVRVLFAVELAHWFYIDFYCEDDVDLQICNIKDFAQQVFQHCPFLRDYVNNLDGILSHWRGYKLSVPTYGAVLIDPTYEHVLLVRGFYNRESWGFPKGKVQENE
;
A
#
# COMPACT_ATOMS: atom_id res chain seq x y z
N MET A 1 6.97 -7.85 25.25
CA MET A 1 6.11 -6.69 25.58
C MET A 1 5.41 -6.34 24.28
N SER A 2 4.15 -6.71 24.16
CA SER A 2 3.35 -6.44 22.97
C SER A 2 3.03 -4.94 22.99
N SER A 3 3.73 -4.15 22.18
CA SER A 3 3.37 -2.76 21.93
C SER A 3 1.98 -2.77 21.29
N GLU A 4 0.97 -2.22 21.97
CA GLU A 4 -0.32 -1.99 21.34
C GLU A 4 -0.12 -1.13 20.09
N PRO A 5 -0.78 -1.46 18.96
CA PRO A 5 -0.63 -0.68 17.75
C PRO A 5 -1.09 0.75 18.04
N GLN A 6 -0.17 1.71 17.91
CA GLN A 6 -0.50 3.11 18.13
C GLN A 6 -1.57 3.55 17.14
N GLN A 7 -2.61 4.19 17.68
CA GLN A 7 -3.78 4.60 16.92
C GLN A 7 -3.47 5.89 16.14
N ILE A 8 -3.72 5.86 14.83
CA ILE A 8 -3.58 7.01 13.93
C ILE A 8 -4.65 8.04 14.33
N PRO A 9 -4.30 9.32 14.52
CA PRO A 9 -5.26 10.36 14.89
C PRO A 9 -6.40 10.47 13.87
N ALA A 10 -7.63 10.66 14.34
CA ALA A 10 -8.82 10.75 13.50
C ALA A 10 -8.70 11.81 12.40
N LYS A 11 -8.06 12.95 12.68
CA LYS A 11 -7.82 14.02 11.69
C LYS A 11 -6.93 13.56 10.52
N VAL A 12 -5.95 12.69 10.78
CA VAL A 12 -5.09 12.11 9.75
C VAL A 12 -5.88 11.10 8.94
N LEU A 13 -6.67 10.25 9.60
CA LEU A 13 -7.55 9.30 8.92
C LEU A 13 -8.63 9.99 8.07
N ASP A 14 -9.20 11.11 8.52
CA ASP A 14 -10.15 11.93 7.77
C ASP A 14 -9.51 12.47 6.48
N ASP A 15 -8.32 13.05 6.59
CA ASP A 15 -7.58 13.56 5.44
C ASP A 15 -7.27 12.43 4.43
N LEU A 16 -6.69 11.32 4.89
CA LEU A 16 -6.37 10.16 4.05
C LEU A 16 -7.62 9.53 3.41
N CYS A 17 -8.69 9.30 4.18
CA CYS A 17 -9.96 8.80 3.65
C CYS A 17 -10.51 9.76 2.60
N SER A 18 -10.48 11.08 2.82
CA SER A 18 -11.00 12.06 1.85
C SER A 18 -10.19 12.12 0.56
N ARG A 19 -8.86 12.01 0.64
CA ARG A 19 -7.97 12.05 -0.53
C ARG A 19 -8.07 10.81 -1.40
N PHE A 20 -8.05 9.64 -0.77
CA PHE A 20 -7.82 8.38 -1.50
C PHE A 20 -9.05 7.48 -1.58
N ILE A 21 -9.99 7.57 -0.64
CA ILE A 21 -10.97 6.48 -0.40
C ILE A 21 -12.41 6.93 -0.68
N ILE A 22 -12.84 8.06 -0.13
CA ILE A 22 -14.24 8.53 -0.19
C ILE A 22 -14.65 8.87 -1.64
N ASN A 23 -13.71 9.32 -2.46
CA ASN A 23 -13.98 9.73 -3.84
C ASN A 23 -13.93 8.58 -4.85
N ILE A 24 -13.72 7.32 -4.40
CA ILE A 24 -13.80 6.15 -5.28
C ILE A 24 -15.22 6.08 -5.87
N PRO A 25 -15.39 5.96 -7.20
CA PRO A 25 -16.71 5.83 -7.83
C PRO A 25 -17.50 4.66 -7.25
N ALA A 26 -18.81 4.80 -7.09
CA ALA A 26 -19.65 3.78 -6.44
C ALA A 26 -19.51 2.40 -7.09
N GLU A 27 -19.43 2.35 -8.43
CA GLU A 27 -19.22 1.13 -9.23
C GLU A 27 -17.93 0.36 -8.86
N GLN A 28 -16.94 1.04 -8.28
CA GLN A 28 -15.66 0.46 -7.88
C GLN A 28 -15.57 0.20 -6.37
N ARG A 29 -16.54 0.66 -5.57
CA ARG A 29 -16.54 0.45 -4.11
C ARG A 29 -16.88 -0.98 -3.72
N ASP A 30 -17.66 -1.67 -4.56
CA ASP A 30 -18.01 -3.07 -4.35
C ASP A 30 -16.80 -4.00 -4.61
N ASP A 31 -15.82 -3.53 -5.38
CA ASP A 31 -14.55 -4.20 -5.59
C ASP A 31 -13.54 -3.82 -4.49
N LEU A 32 -13.53 -4.61 -3.41
CA LEU A 32 -12.61 -4.40 -2.28
C LEU A 32 -11.13 -4.54 -2.67
N VAL A 33 -10.80 -5.17 -3.80
CA VAL A 33 -9.42 -5.21 -4.31
C VAL A 33 -9.01 -3.83 -4.79
N ARG A 34 -9.89 -3.12 -5.52
CA ARG A 34 -9.67 -1.73 -5.94
C ARG A 34 -9.58 -0.79 -4.75
N VAL A 35 -10.47 -0.95 -3.76
CA VAL A 35 -10.40 -0.18 -2.51
C VAL A 35 -9.05 -0.41 -1.82
N LEU A 36 -8.56 -1.65 -1.73
CA LEU A 36 -7.27 -1.92 -1.08
C LEU A 36 -6.07 -1.33 -1.83
N PHE A 37 -6.12 -1.15 -3.15
CA PHE A 37 -5.09 -0.38 -3.85
C PHE A 37 -5.09 1.09 -3.43
N ALA A 38 -6.27 1.71 -3.25
CA ALA A 38 -6.37 3.07 -2.73
C ALA A 38 -5.90 3.18 -1.26
N VAL A 39 -6.21 2.18 -0.44
CA VAL A 39 -5.71 2.07 0.94
C VAL A 39 -4.20 1.92 0.97
N GLU A 40 -3.61 1.16 0.05
CA GLU A 40 -2.15 1.06 -0.08
C GLU A 40 -1.52 2.41 -0.46
N LEU A 41 -2.11 3.17 -1.39
CA LEU A 41 -1.64 4.52 -1.72
C LEU A 41 -1.73 5.46 -0.50
N ALA A 42 -2.83 5.40 0.24
CA ALA A 42 -2.99 6.16 1.48
C ALA A 42 -1.95 5.76 2.54
N HIS A 43 -1.58 4.47 2.60
CA HIS A 43 -0.55 3.97 3.53
C HIS A 43 0.83 4.51 3.18
N TRP A 44 1.21 4.49 1.89
CA TRP A 44 2.46 5.11 1.44
C TRP A 44 2.47 6.62 1.70
N PHE A 45 1.37 7.31 1.42
CA PHE A 45 1.25 8.73 1.73
C PHE A 45 1.37 9.01 3.24
N TYR A 46 0.80 8.16 4.09
CA TYR A 46 0.95 8.24 5.54
C TYR A 46 2.42 8.11 5.97
N ILE A 47 3.12 7.10 5.45
CA ILE A 47 4.53 6.89 5.78
C ILE A 47 5.38 8.07 5.31
N ASP A 48 5.21 8.48 4.06
CA ASP A 48 6.08 9.45 3.40
C ASP A 48 5.85 10.90 3.90
N PHE A 49 4.60 11.26 4.26
CA PHE A 49 4.24 12.66 4.59
C PHE A 49 3.80 12.89 6.04
N TYR A 50 3.42 11.87 6.78
CA TYR A 50 3.01 12.02 8.18
C TYR A 50 4.04 11.45 9.15
N CYS A 51 4.60 10.27 8.87
CA CYS A 51 5.63 9.67 9.72
C CYS A 51 7.02 10.29 9.56
N GLU A 52 7.33 10.92 8.42
CA GLU A 52 8.59 11.68 8.27
C GLU A 52 8.58 12.99 9.09
N ASP A 53 7.42 13.64 9.21
CA ASP A 53 7.29 14.98 9.79
C ASP A 53 6.94 14.99 11.30
N ASP A 54 6.29 13.94 11.83
CA ASP A 54 5.82 13.89 13.22
C ASP A 54 6.40 12.68 13.99
N VAL A 55 7.20 12.97 15.02
CA VAL A 55 7.90 11.96 15.85
C VAL A 55 6.91 11.09 16.65
N ASP A 56 5.69 11.59 16.89
CA ASP A 56 4.67 10.87 17.62
C ASP A 56 3.89 9.88 16.73
N LEU A 57 4.05 9.93 15.39
CA LEU A 57 3.40 9.01 14.47
C LEU A 57 4.33 7.84 14.08
N GLN A 58 3.98 6.64 14.51
CA GLN A 58 4.75 5.43 14.19
C GLN A 58 4.38 4.85 12.82
N ILE A 59 5.39 4.35 12.12
CA ILE A 59 5.22 3.53 10.92
C ILE A 59 4.52 2.22 11.33
N CYS A 60 3.40 1.92 10.69
CA CYS A 60 2.68 0.66 10.86
C CYS A 60 2.69 -0.15 9.55
N ASN A 61 2.43 -1.45 9.65
CA ASN A 61 2.30 -2.28 8.44
C ASN A 61 0.92 -2.06 7.78
N ILE A 62 0.78 -2.51 6.52
CA ILE A 62 -0.45 -2.32 5.74
C ILE A 62 -1.68 -2.97 6.38
N LYS A 63 -1.53 -4.04 7.16
CA LYS A 63 -2.66 -4.71 7.83
C LYS A 63 -3.20 -3.81 8.95
N ASP A 64 -2.33 -3.31 9.82
CA ASP A 64 -2.71 -2.46 10.94
C ASP A 64 -3.28 -1.12 10.42
N PHE A 65 -2.67 -0.57 9.36
CA PHE A 65 -3.17 0.63 8.69
C PHE A 65 -4.57 0.40 8.09
N ALA A 66 -4.75 -0.68 7.31
CA ALA A 66 -6.03 -1.00 6.69
C ALA A 66 -7.13 -1.23 7.74
N GLN A 67 -6.80 -1.85 8.87
CA GLN A 67 -7.76 -2.06 9.97
C GLN A 67 -8.30 -0.73 10.51
N GLN A 68 -7.42 0.23 10.78
CA GLN A 68 -7.81 1.55 11.28
C GLN A 68 -8.63 2.34 10.24
N VAL A 69 -8.24 2.27 8.96
CA VAL A 69 -8.99 2.89 7.86
C VAL A 69 -10.39 2.28 7.70
N PHE A 70 -10.51 0.94 7.71
CA PHE A 70 -11.81 0.27 7.56
C PHE A 70 -12.75 0.57 8.74
N GLN A 71 -12.21 0.70 9.96
CA GLN A 71 -12.98 1.12 11.12
C GLN A 71 -13.42 2.59 11.02
N HIS A 72 -12.58 3.46 10.45
CA HIS A 72 -12.85 4.90 10.35
C HIS A 72 -13.89 5.22 9.26
N CYS A 73 -13.67 4.71 8.05
CA CYS A 73 -14.46 5.00 6.85
C CYS A 73 -15.83 4.24 6.87
N PRO A 74 -17.00 4.91 6.92
CA PRO A 74 -18.29 4.27 7.21
C PRO A 74 -18.69 3.10 6.31
N PHE A 75 -18.46 3.20 5.00
CA PHE A 75 -18.84 2.14 4.05
C PHE A 75 -17.91 0.92 4.08
N LEU A 76 -16.80 0.99 4.82
CA LEU A 76 -15.84 -0.10 4.98
C LEU A 76 -15.99 -0.87 6.29
N ARG A 77 -16.75 -0.32 7.25
CA ARG A 77 -16.87 -0.87 8.61
C ARG A 77 -17.39 -2.30 8.64
N ASP A 78 -18.36 -2.61 7.79
CA ASP A 78 -18.98 -3.94 7.74
C ASP A 78 -17.99 -5.03 7.30
N TYR A 79 -16.89 -4.64 6.65
CA TYR A 79 -15.86 -5.57 6.16
C TYR A 79 -14.72 -5.81 7.14
N VAL A 80 -14.63 -5.08 8.26
CA VAL A 80 -13.54 -5.19 9.25
C VAL A 80 -13.38 -6.63 9.76
N ASN A 81 -14.49 -7.32 10.01
CA ASN A 81 -14.47 -8.69 10.51
C ASN A 81 -13.87 -9.70 9.52
N ASN A 82 -13.88 -9.39 8.22
CA ASN A 82 -13.33 -10.22 7.15
C ASN A 82 -12.05 -9.62 6.53
N LEU A 83 -11.43 -8.63 7.19
CA LEU A 83 -10.29 -7.90 6.62
C LEU A 83 -9.12 -8.83 6.25
N ASP A 84 -8.84 -9.85 7.06
CA ASP A 84 -7.78 -10.82 6.75
C ASP A 84 -8.03 -11.61 5.46
N GLY A 85 -9.27 -12.01 5.21
CA GLY A 85 -9.67 -12.67 3.96
C GLY A 85 -9.54 -11.74 2.76
N ILE A 86 -9.98 -10.48 2.92
CA ILE A 86 -9.91 -9.46 1.88
C ILE A 86 -8.44 -9.12 1.54
N LEU A 87 -7.59 -8.94 2.56
CA LEU A 87 -6.14 -8.71 2.38
C LEU A 87 -5.46 -9.90 1.71
N SER A 88 -5.84 -11.12 2.07
CA SER A 88 -5.32 -12.33 1.43
C SER A 88 -5.69 -12.39 -0.06
N HIS A 89 -6.96 -12.12 -0.38
CA HIS A 89 -7.44 -12.07 -1.76
C HIS A 89 -6.73 -10.98 -2.57
N TRP A 90 -6.62 -9.76 -2.03
CA TRP A 90 -5.91 -8.67 -2.65
C TRP A 90 -4.43 -8.99 -2.89
N ARG A 91 -3.72 -9.59 -1.93
CA ARG A 91 -2.33 -10.05 -2.12
C ARG A 91 -2.23 -11.07 -3.24
N GLY A 92 -3.15 -12.04 -3.30
CA GLY A 92 -3.23 -13.04 -4.37
C GLY A 92 -3.41 -12.39 -5.74
N TYR A 93 -4.38 -11.47 -5.86
CA TYR A 93 -4.59 -10.69 -7.08
C TYR A 93 -3.32 -9.89 -7.44
N LYS A 94 -2.73 -9.18 -6.48
CA LYS A 94 -1.52 -8.38 -6.68
C LYS A 94 -0.39 -9.24 -7.25
N LEU A 95 -0.22 -10.47 -6.78
CA LEU A 95 0.81 -11.39 -7.27
C LEU A 95 0.55 -11.87 -8.69
N SER A 96 -0.70 -11.95 -9.14
CA SER A 96 -1.04 -12.31 -10.52
C SER A 96 -0.83 -11.19 -11.54
N VAL A 97 -0.66 -9.93 -11.11
CA VAL A 97 -0.45 -8.81 -12.02
C VAL A 97 0.91 -8.97 -12.73
N PRO A 98 0.93 -9.02 -14.08
CA PRO A 98 2.16 -9.13 -14.86
C PRO A 98 3.17 -8.05 -14.48
N THR A 99 4.44 -8.43 -14.42
CA THR A 99 5.55 -7.53 -14.10
C THR A 99 6.50 -7.47 -15.28
N TYR A 100 6.74 -6.27 -15.79
CA TYR A 100 7.69 -6.01 -16.87
C TYR A 100 8.88 -5.23 -16.31
N GLY A 101 10.01 -5.32 -17.00
CA GLY A 101 11.24 -4.66 -16.57
C GLY A 101 12.30 -4.69 -17.64
N ALA A 102 13.49 -4.21 -17.29
CA ALA A 102 14.61 -4.14 -18.21
C ALA A 102 15.89 -4.64 -17.55
N VAL A 103 16.75 -5.25 -18.37
CA VAL A 103 18.14 -5.56 -18.02
C VAL A 103 19.00 -4.55 -18.76
N LEU A 104 19.55 -3.58 -18.03
CA LEU A 104 20.44 -2.57 -18.59
C LEU A 104 21.87 -3.05 -18.41
N ILE A 105 22.57 -3.21 -19.54
CA ILE A 105 23.94 -3.72 -19.61
C ILE A 105 24.83 -2.59 -20.17
N ASP A 106 26.06 -2.48 -19.68
CA ASP A 106 27.03 -1.53 -20.23
C ASP A 106 27.55 -1.96 -21.63
N PRO A 107 28.14 -1.05 -22.43
CA PRO A 107 28.59 -1.38 -23.79
C PRO A 107 29.68 -2.47 -23.88
N THR A 108 30.40 -2.73 -22.78
CA THR A 108 31.40 -3.80 -22.70
C THR A 108 30.78 -5.16 -22.35
N TYR A 109 29.50 -5.20 -21.97
CA TYR A 109 28.78 -6.40 -21.53
C TYR A 109 29.33 -7.04 -20.25
N GLU A 110 29.93 -6.24 -19.36
CA GLU A 110 30.56 -6.71 -18.11
C GLU A 110 29.74 -6.36 -16.87
N HIS A 111 28.91 -5.30 -16.93
CA HIS A 111 28.17 -4.79 -15.78
C HIS A 111 26.68 -4.66 -16.09
N VAL A 112 25.85 -4.82 -15.05
CA VAL A 112 24.40 -4.64 -15.12
C VAL A 112 23.91 -3.66 -14.05
N LEU A 113 22.84 -2.92 -14.37
CA LEU A 113 22.17 -2.06 -13.40
C LEU A 113 21.19 -2.87 -12.55
N LEU A 114 21.37 -2.80 -11.22
CA LEU A 114 20.45 -3.36 -10.23
C LEU A 114 19.93 -2.26 -9.31
N VAL A 115 18.71 -2.44 -8.82
CA VAL A 115 18.07 -1.58 -7.82
C VAL A 115 17.90 -2.32 -6.50
N ARG A 116 17.88 -1.57 -5.39
CA ARG A 116 17.67 -2.09 -4.04
C ARG A 116 16.58 -1.28 -3.33
N GLY A 117 15.69 -1.96 -2.62
CA GLY A 117 14.63 -1.31 -1.86
C GLY A 117 15.18 -0.46 -0.70
N PHE A 118 14.50 0.64 -0.40
CA PHE A 118 14.87 1.54 0.70
C PHE A 118 14.64 0.90 2.08
N TYR A 119 13.46 0.29 2.26
CA TYR A 119 13.07 -0.42 3.49
C TYR A 119 13.49 -1.89 3.49
N ASN A 120 13.43 -2.59 2.33
CA ASN A 120 13.93 -3.96 2.19
C ASN A 120 15.30 -3.95 1.52
N ARG A 121 16.35 -3.89 2.34
CA ARG A 121 17.75 -3.71 1.90
C ARG A 121 18.50 -5.02 1.63
N GLU A 122 17.85 -6.16 1.79
CA GLU A 122 18.52 -7.47 1.75
C GLU A 122 18.70 -8.04 0.34
N SER A 123 18.00 -7.49 -0.67
CA SER A 123 18.05 -8.01 -2.04
C SER A 123 18.26 -6.91 -3.08
N TRP A 124 19.09 -7.23 -4.07
CA TRP A 124 19.24 -6.47 -5.31
C TRP A 124 18.45 -7.16 -6.42
N GLY A 125 17.87 -6.40 -7.35
CA GLY A 125 17.18 -6.96 -8.50
C GLY A 125 17.11 -6.01 -9.68
N PHE A 126 16.71 -6.52 -10.83
CA PHE A 126 16.49 -5.67 -12.01
C PHE A 126 15.33 -4.70 -11.82
N PRO A 127 15.40 -3.50 -12.41
CA PRO A 127 14.30 -2.54 -12.42
C PRO A 127 13.10 -3.15 -13.14
N LYS A 128 11.97 -3.22 -12.44
CA LYS A 128 10.72 -3.82 -12.91
C LYS A 128 9.52 -3.22 -12.18
N GLY A 129 8.35 -3.26 -12.81
CA GLY A 129 7.08 -2.74 -12.30
C GLY A 129 5.89 -3.56 -12.77
N LYS A 130 4.77 -3.44 -12.04
CA LYS A 130 3.50 -4.09 -12.40
C LYS A 130 2.77 -3.24 -13.44
N VAL A 131 2.21 -3.90 -14.45
CA VAL A 131 1.43 -3.25 -15.51
C VAL A 131 0.13 -2.65 -14.96
N GLN A 132 -0.26 -1.47 -15.43
CA GLN A 132 -1.54 -0.85 -15.11
C GLN A 132 -2.61 -1.19 -16.17
N GLU A 133 -3.90 -1.04 -15.83
CA GLU A 133 -5.00 -1.24 -16.77
C GLU A 133 -4.86 -0.26 -17.97
N ASN A 134 -4.66 -0.82 -19.18
CA ASN A 134 -4.40 -0.13 -20.46
C ASN A 134 -2.95 0.36 -20.71
N GLU A 135 -1.98 -0.16 -19.97
CA GLU A 135 -0.54 -0.06 -20.28
C GLU A 135 -0.03 -1.34 -20.94
#